data_AF-A0A0R1JS60-F1
#
_entry.id   AF-A0A0R1JS60-F1
#
_cell.length_a   1.000
_cell.length_b   1.000
_cell.length_c   1.000
_cell.angle_alpha   90.00
_cell.angle_beta   90.00
_cell.angle_gamma   90.00
#
_symmetry.space_group_name_H-M   'P 1'
#
loop_
_entity.id
_entity.type
_entity.pdbx_description
1 polymer ?
#
loop_
_entity_poly.entity_id
_entity_poly.type
_entity_poly.pdbx_seq_one_letter_code
_entity_poly.pdbx_strand_id
1 'polypeptide(L)'
;MTHFRHYFAACLRQRTRLFGFACGLEVAIVAGIIFLMAIGWINSDLSVDSAQGALVSGGILAAIVLYIRLAAFTEHTWGRNLDRLVPISESARYTANQLATLVWFCAFFLLQIVLWNLFAVLDGGAFNFTSGDWGFGSWLLAVLTLSFLWGFVLVSLVHLLTTLITTFLPGRRQKLVTQVLYVLVAIAVIWFINWVIDLITHIAGSALKGWFNHAFNVEGTHFGERPGILFIALAVFALIIAGFSAVNVYLLKHWTETQTQP
;
A
#
# COMPACT_ATOMS: atom_id res chain seq x y z
N MET A 1 -22.15 -22.92 2.44
CA MET A 1 -20.96 -22.23 2.98
C MET A 1 -20.33 -21.44 1.86
N THR A 2 -20.27 -20.12 1.94
CA THR A 2 -19.58 -19.30 0.92
C THR A 2 -18.08 -19.55 1.01
N HIS A 3 -17.50 -20.18 -0.01
CA HIS A 3 -16.06 -20.39 -0.07
C HIS A 3 -15.32 -19.05 -0.17
N PHE A 4 -14.17 -18.94 0.51
CA PHE A 4 -13.25 -17.78 0.49
C PHE A 4 -13.09 -17.17 -0.91
N ARG A 5 -12.97 -18.02 -1.93
CA ARG A 5 -12.86 -17.64 -3.34
C ARG A 5 -13.97 -16.71 -3.83
N HIS A 6 -15.23 -16.98 -3.47
CA HIS A 6 -16.36 -16.16 -3.94
C HIS A 6 -16.38 -14.80 -3.27
N TYR A 7 -16.08 -14.75 -1.96
CA TYR A 7 -15.97 -13.50 -1.23
C TYR A 7 -14.80 -12.65 -1.73
N PHE A 8 -13.64 -13.28 -1.92
CA PHE A 8 -12.46 -12.64 -2.50
C PHE A 8 -12.73 -12.07 -3.89
N ALA A 9 -13.37 -12.85 -4.77
CA ALA A 9 -13.76 -12.38 -6.10
C ALA A 9 -14.75 -11.20 -6.05
N ALA A 10 -15.68 -11.19 -5.09
CA ALA A 10 -16.58 -10.06 -4.87
C ALA A 10 -15.82 -8.81 -4.41
N CYS A 11 -14.89 -8.95 -3.47
CA CYS A 11 -14.02 -7.87 -3.01
C CYS A 11 -13.15 -7.29 -4.14
N LEU A 12 -12.64 -8.13 -5.03
CA LEU A 12 -11.93 -7.70 -6.24
C LEU A 12 -12.86 -6.90 -7.17
N ARG A 13 -14.05 -7.43 -7.46
CA ARG A 13 -15.00 -6.79 -8.38
C ARG A 13 -15.42 -5.40 -7.90
N GLN A 14 -15.65 -5.21 -6.61
CA GLN A 14 -16.03 -3.91 -6.06
C GLN A 14 -14.94 -2.85 -6.23
N ARG A 15 -13.67 -3.24 -6.21
CA ARG A 15 -12.50 -2.35 -6.33
C ARG A 15 -12.11 -2.00 -7.77
N THR A 16 -12.65 -2.71 -8.76
CA THR A 16 -12.41 -2.43 -10.20
C THR A 16 -12.64 -0.97 -10.58
N ARG A 17 -13.66 -0.32 -10.03
CA ARG A 17 -13.99 1.08 -10.31
C ARG A 17 -12.94 2.05 -9.76
N LEU A 18 -12.41 1.77 -8.57
CA LEU A 18 -11.37 2.58 -7.93
C LEU A 18 -10.06 2.47 -8.71
N PHE A 19 -9.71 1.25 -9.11
CA PHE A 19 -8.58 0.97 -9.98
C PHE A 19 -8.74 1.65 -11.35
N GLY A 20 -9.90 1.48 -12.00
CA GLY A 20 -10.17 2.10 -13.29
C GLY A 20 -10.07 3.62 -13.27
N PHE A 21 -10.44 4.26 -12.17
CA PHE A 21 -10.23 5.71 -11.99
C PHE A 21 -8.74 6.08 -11.97
N ALA A 22 -7.92 5.34 -11.22
CA ALA A 22 -6.49 5.59 -11.16
C ALA A 22 -5.81 5.34 -12.54
N CYS A 23 -6.21 4.29 -13.25
CA CYS A 23 -5.75 4.05 -14.62
C CYS A 23 -6.21 5.16 -15.59
N GLY A 24 -7.43 5.68 -15.43
CA GLY A 24 -7.89 6.81 -16.23
C GLY A 24 -7.06 8.07 -16.01
N LEU A 25 -6.62 8.31 -14.76
CA LEU A 25 -5.73 9.42 -14.43
C LEU A 25 -4.35 9.25 -15.09
N GLU A 26 -3.80 8.03 -15.06
CA GLU A 26 -2.56 7.69 -15.78
C GLU A 26 -2.66 7.93 -17.29
N VAL A 27 -3.72 7.42 -17.91
CA VAL A 27 -3.93 7.59 -19.35
C VAL A 27 -4.06 9.08 -19.71
N ALA A 28 -4.70 9.88 -18.87
CA ALA A 28 -4.78 11.34 -19.07
C ALA A 28 -3.41 12.03 -18.97
N ILE A 29 -2.55 11.59 -18.03
CA ILE A 29 -1.17 12.09 -17.91
C ILE A 29 -0.36 11.74 -19.15
N VAL A 30 -0.40 10.48 -19.58
CA VAL A 30 0.29 10.01 -20.80
C VAL A 30 -0.19 10.79 -22.03
N ALA A 31 -1.50 10.96 -22.19
CA ALA A 31 -2.06 11.74 -23.29
C ALA A 31 -1.62 13.21 -23.24
N GLY A 32 -1.54 13.80 -22.05
CA GLY A 32 -1.03 15.15 -21.84
C GLY A 32 0.44 15.29 -22.25
N ILE A 33 1.29 14.34 -21.88
CA ILE A 33 2.71 14.30 -22.27
C ILE A 33 2.83 14.23 -23.79
N ILE A 34 2.13 13.28 -24.44
CA ILE A 34 2.16 13.12 -25.90
C ILE A 34 1.65 14.39 -26.60
N PHE A 35 0.57 15.00 -26.09
CA PHE A 35 0.02 16.24 -26.64
C PHE A 35 1.03 17.39 -26.56
N LEU A 36 1.67 17.59 -25.41
CA LEU A 36 2.67 18.63 -25.23
C LEU A 36 3.90 18.43 -26.12
N MET A 37 4.30 17.17 -26.35
CA MET A 37 5.35 16.82 -27.34
C MET A 37 4.88 17.15 -28.76
N ALA A 38 3.64 16.84 -29.12
CA ALA A 38 3.11 17.04 -30.48
C ALA A 38 2.96 18.51 -30.88
N ILE A 39 2.55 19.39 -29.95
CA ILE A 39 2.38 20.83 -30.23
C ILE A 39 3.71 21.60 -30.22
N GLY A 40 4.82 20.94 -29.88
CA GLY A 40 6.13 21.56 -29.92
C GLY A 40 6.32 22.72 -28.94
N TRP A 41 5.43 22.87 -27.95
CA TRP A 41 5.69 23.69 -26.77
C TRP A 41 6.86 23.10 -25.96
N ILE A 42 7.05 21.81 -26.16
CA ILE A 42 8.24 21.03 -25.86
C ILE A 42 9.04 20.88 -27.15
N ASN A 43 9.74 21.92 -27.61
CA ASN A 43 10.66 21.84 -28.74
C ASN A 43 12.04 22.33 -28.30
N SER A 44 12.75 21.48 -27.56
CA SER A 44 14.23 21.42 -27.57
C SER A 44 14.79 20.41 -26.56
N ASP A 45 14.14 20.22 -25.40
CA ASP A 45 14.83 19.64 -24.24
C ASP A 45 14.13 18.52 -23.47
N LEU A 46 12.88 18.14 -23.77
CA LEU A 46 12.36 16.89 -23.19
C LEU A 46 12.85 15.69 -24.00
N SER A 47 14.01 15.18 -23.61
CA SER A 47 14.42 13.81 -23.96
C SER A 47 13.36 12.82 -23.47
N VAL A 48 13.32 11.61 -24.05
CA VAL A 48 12.41 10.56 -23.57
C VAL A 48 12.60 10.29 -22.07
N ASP A 49 13.80 10.49 -21.52
CA ASP A 49 14.08 10.41 -20.08
C ASP A 49 13.22 11.37 -19.24
N SER A 50 13.00 12.59 -19.73
CA SER A 50 12.18 13.58 -19.03
C SER A 50 10.68 13.26 -19.11
N ALA A 51 10.23 12.66 -20.21
CA ALA A 51 8.87 12.14 -20.35
C ALA A 51 8.64 10.94 -19.42
N GLN A 52 9.64 10.05 -19.29
CA GLN A 52 9.65 8.96 -18.33
C GLN A 52 9.66 9.47 -16.88
N GLY A 53 10.41 10.52 -16.57
CA GLY A 53 10.37 11.19 -15.27
C GLY A 53 9.01 11.80 -14.95
N ALA A 54 8.37 12.45 -15.92
CA ALA A 54 7.00 12.96 -15.81
C ALA A 54 5.97 11.83 -15.60
N LEU A 55 6.16 10.70 -16.28
CA LEU A 55 5.34 9.50 -16.08
C LEU A 55 5.48 8.95 -14.66
N VAL A 56 6.69 8.79 -14.14
CA VAL A 56 6.90 8.26 -12.78
C VAL A 56 6.33 9.21 -11.72
N SER A 57 6.56 10.51 -11.85
CA SER A 57 6.02 11.50 -10.91
C SER A 57 4.48 11.54 -10.95
N GLY A 58 3.88 11.50 -12.14
CA GLY A 58 2.44 11.30 -12.33
C GLY A 58 1.93 10.00 -11.72
N GLY A 59 2.67 8.92 -11.94
CA GLY A 59 2.49 7.58 -11.38
C GLY A 59 2.42 7.55 -9.87
N ILE A 60 3.32 8.27 -9.20
CA ILE A 60 3.34 8.40 -7.74
C ILE A 60 2.07 9.11 -7.26
N LEU A 61 1.65 10.20 -7.91
CA LEU A 61 0.42 10.91 -7.55
C LEU A 61 -0.82 10.04 -7.75
N ALA A 62 -0.91 9.33 -8.88
CA ALA A 62 -1.99 8.39 -9.15
C ALA A 62 -2.01 7.23 -8.13
N ALA A 63 -0.83 6.71 -7.76
CA ALA A 63 -0.69 5.69 -6.73
C ALA A 63 -1.16 6.19 -5.36
N ILE A 64 -0.84 7.44 -4.98
CA ILE A 64 -1.32 8.06 -3.74
C ILE A 64 -2.85 8.20 -3.77
N VAL A 65 -3.43 8.66 -4.87
CA VAL A 65 -4.90 8.77 -5.01
C VAL A 65 -5.55 7.40 -4.91
N LEU A 66 -5.00 6.39 -5.59
CA LEU A 66 -5.47 5.01 -5.51
C LEU A 66 -5.37 4.47 -4.08
N TYR A 67 -4.24 4.73 -3.40
CA TYR A 67 -4.01 4.34 -2.01
C TYR A 67 -5.09 4.90 -1.08
N ILE A 68 -5.30 6.22 -1.10
CA ILE A 68 -6.28 6.90 -0.25
C ILE A 68 -7.67 6.34 -0.49
N ARG A 69 -8.05 6.13 -1.75
CA ARG A 69 -9.37 5.58 -2.10
C ARG A 69 -9.54 4.14 -1.65
N LEU A 70 -8.51 3.30 -1.80
CA LEU A 70 -8.53 1.91 -1.31
C LEU A 70 -8.56 1.84 0.22
N ALA A 71 -7.88 2.76 0.91
CA ALA A 71 -7.87 2.86 2.36
C ALA A 71 -9.24 3.28 2.88
N ALA A 72 -9.82 4.34 2.32
CA ALA A 72 -11.17 4.80 2.65
C ALA A 72 -12.23 3.72 2.36
N PHE A 73 -12.10 3.00 1.24
CA PHE A 73 -12.99 1.89 0.92
C PHE A 73 -12.90 0.78 1.97
N THR A 74 -11.68 0.42 2.36
CA THR A 74 -11.44 -0.62 3.38
C THR A 74 -12.05 -0.23 4.73
N GLU A 75 -11.89 1.02 5.15
CA GLU A 75 -12.51 1.53 6.37
C GLU A 75 -14.05 1.51 6.30
N HIS A 76 -14.63 1.90 5.16
CA HIS A 76 -16.07 1.83 4.95
C HIS A 76 -16.62 0.39 4.99
N THR A 77 -15.90 -0.59 4.45
CA THR A 77 -16.25 -2.01 4.53
C THR A 77 -16.32 -2.45 6.00
N TRP A 78 -15.38 -2.00 6.83
CA TRP A 78 -15.30 -2.42 8.24
C TRP A 78 -16.40 -1.78 9.10
N GLY A 79 -16.82 -0.57 8.76
CA GLY A 79 -17.92 0.12 9.43
C GLY A 79 -19.32 -0.37 9.06
N ARG A 80 -19.51 -1.13 7.96
CA ARG A 80 -20.83 -1.59 7.50
C ARG A 80 -21.16 -2.98 8.03
N ASN A 81 -22.32 -3.11 8.66
CA ASN A 81 -22.85 -4.41 9.10
C ASN A 81 -23.24 -5.37 7.97
N LEU A 82 -23.25 -4.91 6.71
CA LEU A 82 -23.67 -5.73 5.56
C LEU A 82 -22.72 -6.91 5.31
N ASP A 83 -21.42 -6.70 5.51
CA ASP A 83 -20.41 -7.74 5.27
C ASP A 83 -20.30 -8.76 6.42
N ARG A 84 -20.99 -8.51 7.54
CA ARG A 84 -21.10 -9.42 8.69
C ARG A 84 -22.13 -10.53 8.50
N LEU A 85 -23.03 -10.37 7.53
CA LEU A 85 -24.08 -11.36 7.22
C LEU A 85 -23.55 -12.52 6.36
N VAL A 86 -22.33 -12.40 5.83
CA VAL A 86 -21.70 -13.46 5.03
C VAL A 86 -21.11 -14.51 5.98
N PRO A 87 -21.50 -15.79 5.87
CA PRO A 87 -21.04 -16.85 6.78
C PRO A 87 -19.61 -17.29 6.44
N ILE A 88 -18.64 -16.44 6.80
CA ILE A 88 -17.19 -16.66 6.64
C ILE A 88 -16.46 -16.17 7.90
N SER A 89 -15.35 -16.83 8.24
CA SER A 89 -14.55 -16.46 9.41
C SER A 89 -14.02 -15.02 9.30
N GLU A 90 -13.89 -14.34 10.43
CA GLU A 90 -13.33 -12.98 10.51
C GLU A 90 -11.90 -12.90 9.93
N SER A 91 -11.09 -13.93 10.17
CA SER A 91 -9.74 -14.04 9.58
C SER A 91 -9.77 -14.15 8.06
N ALA A 92 -10.72 -14.91 7.50
CA ALA A 92 -10.91 -15.03 6.06
C ALA A 92 -11.40 -13.71 5.45
N ARG A 93 -12.26 -12.96 6.15
CA ARG A 93 -12.70 -11.62 5.74
C ARG A 93 -11.56 -10.63 5.68
N TYR A 94 -10.79 -10.53 6.76
CA TYR A 94 -9.64 -9.64 6.85
C TYR A 94 -8.63 -9.96 5.75
N THR A 95 -8.22 -11.22 5.61
CA THR A 95 -7.22 -11.62 4.62
C THR A 95 -7.71 -11.44 3.19
N ALA A 96 -8.95 -11.79 2.87
CA ALA A 96 -9.52 -11.55 1.53
C ALA A 96 -9.55 -10.06 1.18
N ASN A 97 -9.88 -9.21 2.15
CA ASN A 97 -9.92 -7.77 1.96
C ASN A 97 -8.52 -7.19 1.69
N GLN A 98 -7.52 -7.58 2.50
CA GLN A 98 -6.14 -7.13 2.31
C GLN A 98 -5.56 -7.66 0.99
N LEU A 99 -5.80 -8.93 0.65
CA LEU A 99 -5.33 -9.53 -0.60
C LEU A 99 -5.96 -8.87 -1.82
N ALA A 100 -7.25 -8.49 -1.76
CA ALA A 100 -7.93 -7.84 -2.88
C ALA A 100 -7.36 -6.45 -3.16
N THR A 101 -7.03 -5.71 -2.10
CA THR A 101 -6.33 -4.43 -2.19
C THR A 101 -4.92 -4.61 -2.76
N LEU A 102 -4.18 -5.62 -2.28
CA LEU A 102 -2.85 -5.97 -2.79
C LEU A 102 -2.88 -6.28 -4.30
N VAL A 103 -3.82 -7.09 -4.76
CA VAL A 103 -3.92 -7.49 -6.18
C VAL A 103 -4.12 -6.27 -7.10
N TRP A 104 -5.03 -5.35 -6.74
CA TRP A 104 -5.25 -4.15 -7.56
C TRP A 104 -4.07 -3.19 -7.52
N PHE A 105 -3.35 -3.16 -6.40
CA PHE A 105 -2.15 -2.37 -6.30
C PHE A 105 -1.00 -2.95 -7.14
N CYS A 106 -0.79 -4.26 -7.11
CA CYS A 106 0.15 -4.94 -8.02
C CYS A 106 -0.24 -4.72 -9.49
N ALA A 107 -1.54 -4.77 -9.82
CA ALA A 107 -2.02 -4.48 -11.17
C ALA A 107 -1.69 -3.04 -11.61
N PHE A 108 -1.75 -2.07 -10.70
CA PHE A 108 -1.39 -0.68 -10.98
C PHE A 108 0.11 -0.54 -11.24
N PHE A 109 0.95 -1.26 -10.50
CA PHE A 109 2.38 -1.28 -10.79
C PHE A 109 2.74 -1.96 -12.08
N LEU A 110 2.07 -3.06 -12.42
CA LEU A 110 2.28 -3.71 -13.72
C LEU A 110 1.92 -2.75 -14.86
N LEU A 111 0.87 -1.95 -14.71
CA LEU A 111 0.55 -0.87 -15.66
C LEU A 111 1.71 0.13 -15.75
N GLN A 112 2.27 0.58 -14.63
CA GLN A 112 3.40 1.52 -14.63
C GLN A 112 4.63 0.97 -15.36
N ILE A 113 4.97 -0.30 -15.15
CA ILE A 113 6.07 -0.96 -15.86
C ILE A 113 5.80 -0.98 -17.36
N VAL A 114 4.57 -1.30 -17.78
CA VAL A 114 4.18 -1.30 -19.19
C VAL A 114 4.31 0.09 -19.81
N LEU A 115 3.81 1.13 -19.11
CA LEU A 115 3.89 2.51 -19.59
C LEU A 115 5.34 3.01 -19.67
N TRP A 116 6.18 2.68 -18.68
CA TRP A 116 7.61 3.02 -18.71
C TRP A 116 8.30 2.44 -19.95
N ASN A 117 8.08 1.15 -20.23
CA ASN A 117 8.67 0.48 -21.39
C ASN A 117 8.08 0.99 -22.71
N LEU A 118 6.83 1.46 -22.74
CA LEU A 118 6.24 2.09 -23.92
C LEU A 118 7.06 3.31 -24.36
N PHE A 119 7.42 4.20 -23.42
CA PHE A 119 8.27 5.35 -23.74
C PHE A 119 9.68 4.94 -24.19
N ALA A 120 10.26 3.90 -23.59
CA ALA A 120 11.58 3.39 -24.02
C ALA A 120 11.57 2.89 -25.48
N VAL A 121 10.49 2.23 -25.90
CA VAL A 121 10.32 1.78 -27.30
C VAL A 121 10.11 2.97 -28.25
N LEU A 122 9.40 4.02 -27.80
CA LEU A 122 9.20 5.23 -28.60
C LEU A 122 10.51 5.98 -28.88
N ASP A 123 11.54 5.84 -28.02
CA ASP A 123 12.88 6.38 -28.23
C ASP A 123 13.76 5.56 -29.19
N GLY A 124 13.22 4.48 -29.78
CA GLY A 124 13.99 3.53 -30.57
C GLY A 124 14.77 2.50 -29.73
N GLY A 125 14.54 2.47 -28.42
CA GLY A 125 15.02 1.42 -27.53
C GLY A 125 14.32 0.08 -27.75
N ALA A 126 14.94 -1.01 -27.30
CA ALA A 126 14.31 -2.32 -27.27
C ALA A 126 13.55 -2.54 -25.96
N PHE A 127 12.44 -3.27 -26.03
CA PHE A 127 11.84 -3.84 -24.83
C PHE A 127 12.84 -4.81 -24.22
N ASN A 128 13.49 -4.44 -23.12
CA ASN A 128 14.55 -5.23 -22.51
C ASN A 128 14.20 -5.54 -21.06
N PHE A 129 13.78 -6.78 -20.78
CA PHE A 129 13.54 -7.31 -19.43
C PHE A 129 14.83 -7.62 -18.64
N THR A 130 15.98 -7.54 -19.29
CA THR A 130 17.27 -8.11 -18.85
C THR A 130 18.36 -7.07 -18.55
N SER A 131 18.10 -5.76 -18.71
CA SER A 131 19.05 -4.73 -18.27
C SER A 131 19.14 -4.70 -16.74
N GLY A 132 20.30 -4.30 -16.20
CA GLY A 132 20.53 -4.15 -14.75
C GLY A 132 19.52 -3.25 -14.04
N ASP A 133 18.78 -2.43 -14.79
CA ASP A 133 17.70 -1.56 -14.32
C ASP A 133 16.49 -2.35 -13.80
N TRP A 134 16.27 -3.59 -14.24
CA TRP A 134 15.21 -4.45 -13.69
C TRP A 134 15.51 -4.94 -12.28
N GLY A 135 16.80 -5.09 -11.94
CA GLY A 135 17.22 -5.35 -10.57
C GLY A 135 16.74 -4.24 -9.63
N PHE A 136 16.81 -2.99 -10.08
CA PHE A 136 16.28 -1.83 -9.37
C PHE A 136 14.75 -1.72 -9.44
N GLY A 137 14.14 -1.92 -10.62
CA GLY A 137 12.69 -1.80 -10.82
C GLY A 137 11.87 -2.85 -10.05
N SER A 138 12.33 -4.11 -10.05
CA SER A 138 11.73 -5.19 -9.26
C SER A 138 11.88 -4.94 -7.75
N TRP A 139 13.00 -4.34 -7.34
CA TRP A 139 13.26 -3.95 -5.96
C TRP A 139 12.36 -2.82 -5.48
N LEU A 140 12.28 -1.74 -6.27
CA LEU A 140 11.40 -0.62 -6.02
C LEU A 140 9.95 -1.10 -5.91
N LEU A 141 9.54 -2.02 -6.78
CA LEU A 141 8.22 -2.64 -6.72
C LEU A 141 8.01 -3.41 -5.41
N ALA A 142 8.99 -4.20 -4.96
CA ALA A 142 8.90 -4.92 -3.69
C ALA A 142 8.78 -3.97 -2.48
N VAL A 143 9.62 -2.92 -2.43
CA VAL A 143 9.60 -1.91 -1.36
C VAL A 143 8.28 -1.16 -1.34
N LEU A 144 7.81 -0.70 -2.50
CA LEU A 144 6.54 0.03 -2.59
C LEU A 144 5.37 -0.88 -2.22
N THR A 145 5.35 -2.13 -2.69
CA THR A 145 4.30 -3.10 -2.34
C THR A 145 4.24 -3.35 -0.84
N LEU A 146 5.39 -3.58 -0.19
CA LEU A 146 5.44 -3.76 1.26
C LEU A 146 5.08 -2.48 2.01
N SER A 147 5.51 -1.31 1.55
CA SER A 147 5.18 -0.01 2.17
C SER A 147 3.68 0.27 2.11
N PHE A 148 3.02 -0.12 1.02
CA PHE A 148 1.58 -0.03 0.89
C PHE A 148 0.86 -1.01 1.81
N LEU A 149 1.27 -2.29 1.82
CA LEU A 149 0.72 -3.28 2.75
C LEU A 149 0.86 -2.86 4.20
N TRP A 150 2.02 -2.31 4.56
CA TRP A 150 2.27 -1.71 5.86
C TRP A 150 1.22 -0.66 6.20
N GLY A 151 1.03 0.32 5.33
CA GLY A 151 0.03 1.36 5.53
C GLY A 151 -1.39 0.83 5.74
N PHE A 152 -1.82 -0.19 4.97
CA PHE A 152 -3.13 -0.81 5.16
C PHE A 152 -3.26 -1.54 6.50
N VAL A 153 -2.23 -2.26 6.93
CA VAL A 153 -2.20 -2.93 8.23
C VAL A 153 -2.31 -1.91 9.38
N LEU A 154 -1.69 -0.74 9.23
CA LEU A 154 -1.79 0.33 10.23
C LEU A 154 -3.16 0.99 10.28
N VAL A 155 -3.76 1.31 9.13
CA VAL A 155 -5.13 1.85 9.08
C VAL A 155 -6.10 0.88 9.75
N SER A 156 -5.97 -0.41 9.44
CA SER A 156 -6.71 -1.48 10.10
C SER A 156 -6.51 -1.52 11.61
N LEU A 157 -5.27 -1.43 12.08
CA LEU A 157 -4.94 -1.46 13.51
C LEU A 157 -5.55 -0.28 14.26
N VAL A 158 -5.40 0.94 13.72
CA VAL A 158 -5.96 2.16 14.31
C VAL A 158 -7.48 2.05 14.40
N HIS A 159 -8.14 1.62 13.33
CA HIS A 159 -9.60 1.44 13.32
C HIS A 159 -10.08 0.44 14.38
N LEU A 160 -9.41 -0.72 14.50
CA LEU A 160 -9.77 -1.74 15.49
C LEU A 160 -9.56 -1.25 16.92
N LEU A 161 -8.42 -0.61 17.20
CA LEU A 161 -8.11 -0.05 18.51
C LEU A 161 -9.08 1.08 18.88
N THR A 162 -9.41 1.98 17.96
CA THR A 162 -10.42 3.01 18.22
C THR A 162 -11.78 2.37 18.53
N THR A 163 -12.21 1.38 17.75
CA THR A 163 -13.48 0.66 17.99
C THR A 163 -13.50 -0.02 19.36
N LEU A 164 -12.39 -0.68 19.72
CA LEU A 164 -12.19 -1.30 21.02
C LEU A 164 -12.32 -0.30 22.17
N ILE A 165 -11.57 0.80 22.12
CA ILE A 165 -11.58 1.83 23.18
C ILE A 165 -12.95 2.48 23.30
N THR A 166 -13.62 2.76 22.18
CA THR A 166 -14.97 3.35 22.22
C THR A 166 -16.02 2.44 22.85
N THR A 167 -15.79 1.13 22.91
CA THR A 167 -16.69 0.17 23.59
C THR A 167 -16.67 0.36 25.11
N PHE A 168 -15.54 0.83 25.65
CA PHE A 168 -15.36 1.09 27.09
C PHE A 168 -15.69 2.54 27.49
N LEU A 169 -15.94 3.45 26.54
CA LEU A 169 -16.33 4.82 26.85
C LEU A 169 -17.87 4.93 27.03
N PRO A 170 -18.36 5.29 28.23
CA PRO A 170 -19.79 5.57 28.44
C PRO A 170 -20.13 6.93 27.84
N GLY A 171 -20.56 6.94 26.57
CA GLY A 171 -20.83 8.19 25.88
C GLY A 171 -21.20 8.00 24.42
N ARG A 172 -22.40 7.46 24.16
CA ARG A 172 -23.00 7.51 22.83
C ARG A 172 -23.05 8.97 22.36
N ARG A 173 -22.21 9.30 21.36
CA ARG A 173 -22.45 10.31 20.30
C ARG A 173 -21.96 11.74 20.52
N GLN A 174 -20.65 11.94 20.66
CA GLN A 174 -20.05 13.17 20.12
C GLN A 174 -19.05 12.79 19.02
N LYS A 175 -19.39 13.11 17.77
CA LYS A 175 -18.54 12.87 16.59
C LYS A 175 -17.11 13.42 16.79
N LEU A 176 -17.01 14.54 17.52
CA LEU A 176 -15.73 15.17 17.86
C LEU A 176 -14.88 14.31 18.80
N VAL A 177 -15.47 13.69 19.83
CA VAL A 177 -14.72 12.84 20.77
C VAL A 177 -14.17 11.61 20.06
N THR A 178 -14.95 10.98 19.18
CA THR A 178 -14.49 9.84 18.38
C THR A 178 -13.38 10.25 17.40
N GLN A 179 -13.47 11.42 16.77
CA GLN A 179 -12.43 11.93 15.88
C GLN A 179 -11.12 12.24 16.61
N VAL A 180 -11.19 12.91 17.77
CA VAL A 180 -9.99 13.17 18.60
C VAL A 180 -9.37 11.85 19.06
N LEU A 181 -10.18 10.89 19.48
CA LEU A 181 -9.69 9.57 19.87
C LEU A 181 -8.99 8.85 18.71
N TYR A 182 -9.51 8.94 17.49
CA TYR A 182 -8.88 8.35 16.31
C TYR A 182 -7.47 8.92 16.07
N VAL A 183 -7.32 10.24 16.16
CA VAL A 183 -6.02 10.92 16.02
C VAL A 183 -5.07 10.51 17.15
N LEU A 184 -5.53 10.47 18.39
CA LEU A 184 -4.71 10.05 19.54
C LEU A 184 -4.23 8.60 19.41
N VAL A 185 -5.12 7.69 19.00
CA VAL A 185 -4.77 6.28 18.76
C VAL A 185 -3.78 6.17 17.61
N ALA A 186 -3.95 6.93 16.52
CA ALA A 186 -2.99 6.96 15.43
C ALA A 186 -1.60 7.40 15.89
N ILE A 187 -1.50 8.48 16.69
CA ILE A 187 -0.23 8.95 17.26
C ILE A 187 0.39 7.87 18.16
N ALA A 188 -0.40 7.26 19.05
CA ALA A 188 0.07 6.21 19.94
C ALA A 188 0.59 4.97 19.18
N VAL A 189 -0.10 4.58 18.10
CA VAL A 189 0.31 3.48 17.22
C VAL A 189 1.61 3.83 16.49
N ILE A 190 1.74 5.03 15.92
CA ILE A 190 2.97 5.49 15.27
C ILE A 190 4.14 5.48 16.27
N TRP A 191 3.92 5.99 17.48
CA TRP A 191 4.94 5.99 18.53
C TRP A 191 5.35 4.58 18.92
N PHE A 192 4.38 3.67 19.12
CA PHE A 192 4.65 2.27 19.43
C PHE A 192 5.42 1.56 18.32
N ILE A 193 5.09 1.85 17.06
CA ILE A 193 5.79 1.30 15.89
C ILE A 193 7.24 1.78 15.84
N ASN A 194 7.48 3.08 16.05
CA ASN A 194 8.84 3.61 16.09
C ASN A 194 9.65 2.94 17.20
N TRP A 195 9.03 2.73 18.37
CA TRP A 195 9.64 1.98 19.46
C TRP A 195 9.95 0.52 19.07
N VAL A 196 9.06 -0.19 18.36
CA VAL A 196 9.32 -1.55 17.86
C VAL A 196 10.47 -1.55 16.85
N ILE A 197 10.52 -0.58 15.93
CA ILE A 197 11.59 -0.43 14.94
C ILE A 197 12.93 -0.17 15.66
N ASP A 198 12.94 0.73 16.64
CA ASP A 198 14.12 1.01 17.47
C ASP A 198 14.59 -0.23 18.24
N LEU A 199 13.66 -1.01 18.80
CA LEU A 199 13.98 -2.27 19.48
C LEU A 199 14.60 -3.29 18.51
N ILE A 200 14.01 -3.48 17.33
CA ILE A 200 14.52 -4.39 16.31
C ILE A 200 15.91 -3.96 15.86
N THR A 201 16.11 -2.67 15.60
CA THR A 201 17.42 -2.15 15.18
C THR A 201 18.47 -2.20 16.30
N HIS A 202 18.06 -2.13 17.57
CA HIS A 202 18.95 -2.31 18.71
C HIS A 202 19.40 -3.77 18.85
N ILE A 203 18.47 -4.72 18.70
CA ILE A 203 18.76 -6.17 18.79
C ILE A 203 19.57 -6.66 17.60
N ALA A 204 19.25 -6.18 16.41
CA ALA A 204 19.79 -6.69 15.16
C ALA A 204 20.97 -5.84 14.61
N GLY A 205 21.41 -4.84 15.37
CA GLY A 205 22.61 -4.06 15.12
C GLY A 205 22.44 -2.91 14.10
N SER A 206 23.48 -2.06 14.02
CA SER A 206 23.53 -0.86 13.18
C SER A 206 23.34 -1.13 11.68
N ALA A 207 23.51 -2.38 11.23
CA ALA A 207 23.26 -2.79 9.84
C ALA A 207 21.78 -2.63 9.44
N LEU A 208 20.84 -2.94 10.33
CA LEU A 208 19.39 -2.76 10.06
C LEU A 208 18.95 -1.31 10.18
N LYS A 209 19.58 -0.52 11.06
CA LYS A 209 19.34 0.93 11.15
C LYS A 209 19.87 1.67 9.92
N GLY A 210 21.08 1.31 9.47
CA GLY A 210 21.65 1.80 8.22
C GLY A 210 20.78 1.45 7.02
N TRP A 211 20.18 0.25 7.01
CA TRP A 211 19.18 -0.15 6.02
C TRP A 211 17.90 0.68 6.06
N PHE A 212 17.24 0.85 7.22
CA PHE A 212 16.01 1.66 7.31
C PHE A 212 16.28 3.06 6.75
N ASN A 213 17.41 3.66 7.12
CA ASN A 213 17.80 4.96 6.58
C ASN A 213 18.14 4.91 5.08
N HIS A 214 18.75 3.85 4.55
CA HIS A 214 19.05 3.71 3.12
C HIS A 214 17.83 3.40 2.24
N ALA A 215 16.86 2.64 2.75
CA ALA A 215 15.64 2.31 2.02
C ALA A 215 14.76 3.56 1.77
N PHE A 216 14.91 4.58 2.62
CA PHE A 216 14.18 5.83 2.53
C PHE A 216 15.03 7.05 2.13
N ASN A 217 16.38 6.95 2.13
CA ASN A 217 17.25 7.98 1.55
C ASN A 217 17.48 7.71 0.06
N VAL A 218 17.02 8.65 -0.77
CA VAL A 218 17.20 8.68 -2.23
C VAL A 218 18.62 9.12 -2.64
N GLU A 219 19.49 9.42 -1.68
CA GLU A 219 20.85 9.91 -1.95
C GLU A 219 21.83 8.77 -2.31
N GLY A 220 21.96 8.54 -3.60
CA GLY A 220 23.27 8.36 -4.25
C GLY A 220 24.02 7.04 -4.07
N THR A 221 23.44 6.00 -3.47
CA THR A 221 24.13 4.70 -3.40
C THR A 221 23.67 3.76 -4.50
N HIS A 222 24.64 3.22 -5.25
CA HIS A 222 24.40 2.17 -6.24
C HIS A 222 23.84 0.93 -5.52
N PHE A 223 22.52 0.79 -5.53
CA PHE A 223 21.78 -0.36 -4.97
C PHE A 223 22.25 -1.73 -5.52
N GLY A 224 23.03 -1.74 -6.60
CA GLY A 224 23.60 -2.95 -7.22
C GLY A 224 24.74 -3.63 -6.44
N GLU A 225 25.35 -2.98 -5.44
CA GLU A 225 26.58 -3.51 -4.82
C GLU A 225 26.33 -4.51 -3.68
N ARG A 226 25.12 -4.57 -3.09
CA ARG A 226 24.81 -5.44 -1.93
C ARG A 226 23.40 -6.04 -1.92
N PRO A 227 23.03 -6.89 -2.91
CA PRO A 227 21.69 -7.48 -3.00
C PRO A 227 21.31 -8.34 -1.78
N GLY A 228 22.28 -9.00 -1.11
CA GLY A 228 22.00 -9.90 0.01
C GLY A 228 21.42 -9.20 1.26
N ILE A 229 21.95 -8.04 1.63
CA ILE A 229 21.46 -7.25 2.78
C ILE A 229 20.04 -6.75 2.54
N LEU A 230 19.77 -6.39 1.29
CA LEU A 230 18.49 -5.91 0.82
C LEU A 230 17.39 -7.00 0.95
N PHE A 231 17.64 -8.25 0.54
CA PHE A 231 16.65 -9.35 0.70
C PHE A 231 16.33 -9.67 2.16
N ILE A 232 17.34 -9.67 3.02
CA ILE A 232 17.16 -9.87 4.47
C ILE A 232 16.23 -8.79 5.02
N ALA A 233 16.39 -7.56 4.56
CA ALA A 233 15.60 -6.46 5.06
C ALA A 233 14.14 -6.44 4.56
N LEU A 234 13.88 -6.83 3.30
CA LEU A 234 12.50 -7.10 2.85
C LEU A 234 11.87 -8.22 3.67
N ALA A 235 12.63 -9.27 3.98
CA ALA A 235 12.14 -10.38 4.79
C ALA A 235 11.79 -9.90 6.21
N VAL A 236 12.65 -9.10 6.85
CA VAL A 236 12.35 -8.48 8.16
C VAL A 236 11.11 -7.60 8.07
N PHE A 237 11.01 -6.72 7.07
CA PHE A 237 9.84 -5.85 6.93
C PHE A 237 8.54 -6.63 6.70
N ALA A 238 8.58 -7.68 5.87
CA ALA A 238 7.47 -8.59 5.66
C ALA A 238 7.08 -9.34 6.96
N LEU A 239 8.05 -9.73 7.79
CA LEU A 239 7.79 -10.34 9.10
C LEU A 239 7.09 -9.37 10.06
N ILE A 240 7.50 -8.10 10.09
CA ILE A 240 6.85 -7.08 10.92
C ILE A 240 5.39 -6.87 10.44
N ILE A 241 5.17 -6.76 9.12
CA ILE A 241 3.82 -6.69 8.53
C ILE A 241 2.98 -7.90 8.94
N ALA A 242 3.54 -9.11 8.84
CA ALA A 242 2.85 -10.34 9.23
C ALA A 242 2.50 -10.36 10.74
N GLY A 243 3.40 -9.86 11.59
CA GLY A 243 3.17 -9.72 13.03
C GLY A 243 2.00 -8.79 13.35
N PHE A 244 1.99 -7.58 12.80
CA PHE A 244 0.86 -6.64 13.01
C PHE A 244 -0.44 -7.15 12.38
N SER A 245 -0.36 -7.83 11.24
CA SER A 245 -1.51 -8.49 10.62
C SER A 245 -2.12 -9.56 11.54
N ALA A 246 -1.28 -10.34 12.24
CA ALA A 246 -1.74 -11.30 13.24
C ALA A 246 -2.40 -10.61 14.44
N VAL A 247 -1.86 -9.47 14.91
CA VAL A 247 -2.48 -8.64 15.96
C VAL A 247 -3.87 -8.15 15.52
N ASN A 248 -4.02 -7.68 14.28
CA ASN A 248 -5.33 -7.26 13.75
C ASN A 248 -6.34 -8.41 13.75
N VAL A 249 -5.94 -9.61 13.31
CA VAL A 249 -6.80 -10.80 13.34
C VAL A 249 -7.17 -11.20 14.77
N TYR A 250 -6.22 -11.08 15.71
CA TYR A 250 -6.46 -11.36 17.12
C TYR A 250 -7.47 -10.39 17.74
N LEU A 251 -7.33 -9.08 17.49
CA LEU A 251 -8.26 -8.05 17.95
C LEU A 251 -9.67 -8.28 17.38
N LEU A 252 -9.76 -8.61 16.09
CA LEU A 252 -11.02 -8.94 15.43
C LEU A 252 -11.74 -10.09 16.13
N LYS A 253 -11.01 -11.17 16.43
CA LYS A 253 -11.58 -12.40 17.01
C LYS A 253 -12.01 -12.26 18.47
N HIS A 254 -11.30 -11.48 19.28
CA HIS A 254 -11.49 -11.50 20.74
C HIS A 254 -12.18 -10.26 21.31
N TRP A 255 -12.12 -9.11 20.62
CA TRP A 255 -12.47 -7.85 21.27
C TRP A 255 -13.39 -6.92 20.47
N THR A 256 -13.69 -7.24 19.21
CA THR A 256 -14.66 -6.46 18.41
C THR A 256 -16.00 -7.16 18.21
N GLU A 257 -16.12 -8.42 18.63
CA GLU A 257 -17.41 -9.11 18.73
C GLU A 257 -17.93 -9.01 20.16
N THR A 258 -19.08 -8.37 20.32
CA THR A 258 -19.95 -8.64 21.46
C THR A 258 -20.24 -10.13 21.41
N GLN A 259 -19.77 -10.91 22.39
CA GLN A 259 -20.25 -12.28 22.53
C GLN A 259 -21.76 -12.19 22.70
N THR A 260 -22.51 -12.56 21.67
CA THR A 260 -23.89 -13.00 21.88
C THR A 260 -23.76 -14.30 22.65
N GLN A 261 -23.76 -14.17 23.98
CA GLN A 261 -23.94 -15.28 24.89
C GLN A 261 -25.23 -16.01 24.48
N PRO A 262 -25.23 -17.35 24.37
CA PRO A 262 -26.47 -18.10 24.52
C PRO A 262 -27.03 -17.95 25.94
#